data_AF-A0A357IRC2-F1
#
_entry.id   AF-A0A357IRC2-F1
#
_cell.length_a   1.000
_cell.length_b   1.000
_cell.length_c   1.000
_cell.angle_alpha   90.00
_cell.angle_beta   90.00
_cell.angle_gamma   90.00
#
_symmetry.space_group_name_H-M   'P 1'
#
loop_
_entity.id
_entity.type
_entity.pdbx_description
1 polymer ?
#
loop_
_entity_poly.entity_id
_entity_poly.type
_entity_poly.pdbx_seq_one_letter_code
_entity_poly.pdbx_strand_id
1 'polypeptide(L)'
;MIAYDYNENTGEIYVHTGWRDETNDIALTHVALSDLPYDDLLDITYIDINNSFMHSHAFNYHSSHGDNMCACTYIYPREIELVSGNFADALPTFEWMSLHNEKWFSAYDLRFEFSILDSNRHSKSSASRIDENSYSLSKEEWDLIRFDILGTTYNILLNIDEKSDLFGSDDYWCRKSFSKPLEYQDIPFVNPNEYGFADAYPNDDETATTFIDHKAHNDGTFQTRRYRAGYIHKEYIVLSPIREAYSYAFIEYRFAKPINRIDVQLSHWREYSHEKLDKSNDKAEVQAYINENWECQLNLLDDATNLPRNRNQPSTYKIILDEPTYNVSFYAETYTIPTNESNLGRICIGNLAYYEYDGLPISGYELKYNPSIWRGETMDNNCYAYALNNQVKPGTNKVWFKQQPGEYSHTDGRPFTKEILKNAVTQDFSQYNLDYDTNLIFKEVEKYSVVPEGTYKVALVSYTYDYHWYRQDSDGYWSHKPGTTAVRRTDNSGNSILDPETCDRGLYANFLGFYAVTPWNNLYQE
;
A
#
# COMPACT_ATOMS: atom_id res chain seq x y z
N MET A 1 18.41 41.49 -21.91
CA MET A 1 19.75 41.40 -21.29
C MET A 1 19.92 39.98 -20.84
N ILE A 2 21.00 39.34 -21.29
CA ILE A 2 21.36 38.00 -20.86
C ILE A 2 22.41 38.18 -19.78
N ALA A 3 22.21 37.62 -18.58
CA ALA A 3 23.26 37.60 -17.58
C ALA A 3 24.36 36.66 -18.09
N TYR A 4 25.62 37.03 -18.02
CA TYR A 4 26.71 36.14 -18.41
C TYR A 4 27.87 36.27 -17.42
N ASP A 5 28.67 35.22 -17.32
CA ASP A 5 29.89 35.16 -16.53
C ASP A 5 31.05 34.72 -17.43
N TYR A 6 32.28 35.16 -17.15
CA TYR A 6 33.45 34.89 -17.99
C TYR A 6 34.61 34.37 -17.13
N ASN A 7 35.10 33.18 -17.44
CA ASN A 7 36.24 32.60 -16.75
C ASN A 7 37.54 32.87 -17.53
N GLU A 8 38.35 33.78 -16.99
CA GLU A 8 39.59 34.24 -17.64
C GLU A 8 40.68 33.16 -17.71
N ASN A 9 40.66 32.17 -16.81
CA ASN A 9 41.67 31.10 -16.78
C ASN A 9 41.38 29.99 -17.79
N THR A 10 40.12 29.81 -18.19
CA THR A 10 39.68 28.78 -19.14
C THR A 10 39.21 29.34 -20.48
N GLY A 11 38.91 30.64 -20.56
CA GLY A 11 38.47 31.34 -21.77
C GLY A 11 37.00 31.13 -22.13
N GLU A 12 36.15 30.74 -21.18
CA GLU A 12 34.75 30.37 -21.41
C GLU A 12 33.78 31.50 -21.02
N ILE A 13 32.73 31.70 -21.81
CA ILE A 13 31.61 32.64 -21.55
C ILE A 13 30.35 31.82 -21.22
N TYR A 14 29.76 32.06 -20.06
CA TYR A 14 28.54 31.42 -19.57
C TYR A 14 27.37 32.39 -19.69
N VAL A 15 26.20 31.97 -20.17
CA VAL A 15 25.10 32.87 -20.57
C VAL A 15 23.77 32.39 -19.94
N HIS A 16 22.94 33.28 -19.37
CA HIS A 16 21.75 32.96 -18.56
C HIS A 16 20.60 33.99 -18.73
N THR A 17 19.39 33.56 -19.15
CA THR A 17 18.24 34.48 -19.44
C THR A 17 17.02 34.47 -18.51
N GLY A 18 16.83 33.50 -17.59
CA GLY A 18 15.75 33.52 -16.55
C GLY A 18 14.29 33.38 -17.03
N TRP A 19 13.37 33.18 -16.05
CA TRP A 19 11.89 33.42 -15.96
C TRP A 19 11.02 32.25 -15.37
N ARG A 20 10.06 32.60 -14.48
CA ARG A 20 8.91 31.79 -13.97
C ARG A 20 7.60 32.55 -14.27
N ASP A 21 6.58 31.87 -14.80
CA ASP A 21 5.24 32.44 -15.00
C ASP A 21 4.30 31.98 -13.87
N GLU A 22 3.98 32.90 -12.95
CA GLU A 22 3.08 32.71 -11.81
C GLU A 22 1.65 32.27 -12.21
N THR A 23 1.24 32.57 -13.45
CA THR A 23 -0.13 32.28 -13.92
C THR A 23 -0.27 30.83 -14.38
N ASN A 24 0.82 30.26 -14.90
CA ASN A 24 0.80 28.97 -15.59
C ASN A 24 1.60 27.87 -14.90
N ASP A 25 2.34 28.18 -13.82
CA ASP A 25 3.11 27.20 -13.04
C ASP A 25 4.21 26.47 -13.84
N ILE A 26 4.66 27.10 -14.94
CA ILE A 26 5.68 26.57 -15.84
C ILE A 26 7.02 27.23 -15.53
N ALA A 27 8.04 26.43 -15.25
CA ALA A 27 9.44 26.85 -15.38
C ALA A 27 9.77 26.98 -16.87
N LEU A 28 10.08 28.18 -17.36
CA LEU A 28 10.39 28.39 -18.77
C LEU A 28 11.84 27.92 -19.04
N THR A 29 12.02 27.11 -20.08
CA THR A 29 13.26 26.36 -20.36
C THR A 29 14.27 27.16 -21.21
N HIS A 30 15.55 26.76 -21.14
CA HIS A 30 16.68 27.29 -21.93
C HIS A 30 17.00 26.38 -23.11
N VAL A 31 17.56 26.96 -24.19
CA VAL A 31 18.16 26.26 -25.34
C VAL A 31 19.68 26.43 -25.23
N ALA A 32 20.45 25.35 -25.06
CA ALA A 32 21.90 25.47 -25.01
C ALA A 32 22.45 26.01 -26.34
N LEU A 33 23.55 26.76 -26.31
CA LEU A 33 24.23 27.22 -27.53
C LEU A 33 24.64 26.04 -28.45
N SER A 34 24.92 24.87 -27.87
CA SER A 34 25.18 23.62 -28.57
C SER A 34 23.96 23.02 -29.29
N ASP A 35 22.75 23.40 -28.89
CA ASP A 35 21.49 22.94 -29.49
C ASP A 35 21.01 23.89 -30.60
N LEU A 36 21.69 25.02 -30.79
CA LEU A 36 21.43 25.97 -31.86
C LEU A 36 22.27 25.60 -33.08
N PRO A 37 21.77 25.79 -34.32
CA PRO A 37 22.44 25.37 -35.55
C PRO A 37 23.55 26.36 -35.95
N TYR A 38 24.41 26.72 -35.01
CA TYR A 38 25.53 27.62 -35.20
C TYR A 38 26.83 26.85 -34.99
N ASP A 39 27.61 26.74 -36.07
CA ASP A 39 28.80 25.90 -36.10
C ASP A 39 30.10 26.67 -35.78
N ASP A 40 30.04 28.01 -35.69
CA ASP A 40 31.20 28.89 -35.41
C ASP A 40 30.80 30.24 -34.77
N LEU A 41 31.64 30.74 -33.85
CA LEU A 41 31.56 32.10 -33.27
C LEU A 41 32.47 33.05 -34.08
N LEU A 42 31.87 33.94 -34.88
CA LEU A 42 32.60 34.75 -35.87
C LEU A 42 33.18 36.07 -35.32
N ASP A 43 32.60 36.68 -34.29
CA ASP A 43 33.09 37.93 -33.71
C ASP A 43 32.49 38.21 -32.32
N ILE A 44 33.26 38.81 -31.40
CA ILE A 44 32.76 39.38 -30.13
C ILE A 44 32.83 40.90 -30.26
N THR A 45 31.71 41.55 -30.61
CA THR A 45 31.61 43.00 -30.53
C THR A 45 31.48 43.41 -29.06
N TYR A 46 32.55 44.02 -28.55
CA TYR A 46 32.72 44.77 -27.29
C TYR A 46 31.72 44.52 -26.15
N ILE A 47 32.24 44.01 -25.03
CA ILE A 47 31.60 44.02 -23.72
C ILE A 47 32.35 45.05 -22.85
N ASP A 48 31.60 45.97 -22.23
CA ASP A 48 32.17 47.01 -21.37
C ASP A 48 32.62 46.41 -20.02
N ILE A 49 33.91 46.07 -19.94
CA ILE A 49 34.55 45.58 -18.72
C ILE A 49 34.98 46.79 -17.88
N ASN A 50 34.01 47.51 -17.34
CA ASN A 50 34.32 48.52 -16.34
C ASN A 50 33.12 48.69 -15.39
N ASN A 51 33.03 47.79 -14.42
CA ASN A 51 32.81 48.26 -13.06
C ASN A 51 33.31 47.23 -12.06
N SER A 52 34.07 47.73 -11.11
CA SER A 52 34.35 47.15 -9.81
C SER A 52 33.06 46.90 -9.03
N PHE A 53 32.30 45.87 -9.42
CA PHE A 53 31.08 45.46 -8.76
C PHE A 53 31.32 44.14 -8.01
N MET A 54 31.42 44.25 -6.69
CA MET A 54 31.21 43.11 -5.79
C MET A 54 29.78 42.57 -5.99
N HIS A 55 29.52 41.31 -5.61
CA HIS A 55 28.23 40.61 -5.68
C HIS A 55 27.00 41.42 -5.18
N SER A 56 27.21 42.52 -4.46
CA SER A 56 26.20 43.50 -4.02
C SER A 56 25.54 44.31 -5.14
N HIS A 57 25.83 44.06 -6.42
CA HIS A 57 25.28 44.81 -7.55
C HIS A 57 24.68 43.94 -8.68
N ALA A 58 24.66 42.62 -8.52
CA ALA A 58 23.97 41.70 -9.43
C ALA A 58 22.47 41.59 -9.10
N PHE A 59 21.82 42.75 -8.99
CA PHE A 59 20.54 42.94 -8.33
C PHE A 59 19.48 43.51 -9.27
N ASN A 60 19.29 42.87 -10.43
CA ASN A 60 18.33 43.31 -11.46
C ASN A 60 17.14 42.34 -11.65
N TYR A 61 16.92 41.41 -10.72
CA TYR A 61 15.85 40.42 -10.80
C TYR A 61 15.09 40.37 -9.49
N HIS A 62 13.78 40.56 -9.56
CA HIS A 62 12.91 40.68 -8.38
C HIS A 62 12.27 39.33 -8.07
N SER A 63 12.34 38.90 -6.81
CA SER A 63 11.48 37.83 -6.30
C SER A 63 10.05 38.35 -6.07
N SER A 64 9.09 37.45 -5.78
CA SER A 64 7.70 37.80 -5.48
C SER A 64 7.54 38.72 -4.25
N HIS A 65 8.60 38.85 -3.45
CA HIS A 65 8.69 39.74 -2.28
C HIS A 65 9.44 41.06 -2.55
N GLY A 66 9.97 41.26 -3.76
CA GLY A 66 10.58 42.53 -4.21
C GLY A 66 12.09 42.66 -3.96
N ASP A 67 12.75 41.62 -3.47
CA ASP A 67 14.20 41.61 -3.26
C ASP A 67 14.98 41.36 -4.56
N ASN A 68 16.18 41.92 -4.65
CA ASN A 68 17.02 41.80 -5.85
C ASN A 68 17.88 40.52 -5.80
N MET A 69 18.05 39.78 -6.91
CA MET A 69 18.77 38.48 -6.94
C MET A 69 19.68 38.23 -8.17
N CYS A 70 20.65 37.30 -8.03
CA CYS A 70 21.77 36.96 -8.94
C CYS A 70 21.51 35.68 -9.79
N ALA A 71 22.37 35.37 -10.78
CA ALA A 71 22.27 34.29 -11.79
C ALA A 71 22.36 32.83 -11.26
N CYS A 72 22.20 32.60 -9.96
CA CYS A 72 22.25 31.29 -9.30
C CYS A 72 21.04 30.38 -9.57
N THR A 73 20.16 30.70 -10.54
CA THR A 73 18.85 30.04 -10.65
C THR A 73 18.82 28.61 -11.22
N TYR A 74 19.96 28.08 -11.66
CA TYR A 74 20.09 26.69 -12.13
C TYR A 74 20.47 25.68 -11.02
N ILE A 75 20.81 26.15 -9.81
CA ILE A 75 20.96 25.30 -8.63
C ILE A 75 19.59 24.74 -8.22
N TYR A 76 18.52 25.51 -8.44
CA TYR A 76 17.18 25.14 -8.05
C TYR A 76 16.61 24.03 -8.94
N PRO A 77 15.75 23.17 -8.40
CA PRO A 77 15.16 22.06 -9.13
C PRO A 77 14.21 22.58 -10.22
N ARG A 78 14.17 21.91 -11.39
CA ARG A 78 13.27 22.21 -12.51
C ARG A 78 12.89 20.94 -13.26
N GLU A 79 11.81 21.01 -14.06
CA GLU A 79 11.41 19.94 -14.99
C GLU A 79 11.33 18.56 -14.33
N ILE A 80 10.42 18.44 -13.34
CA ILE A 80 10.19 17.15 -12.68
C ILE A 80 9.63 16.17 -13.71
N GLU A 81 10.21 15.00 -13.83
CA GLU A 81 9.75 13.93 -14.71
C GLU A 81 9.58 12.64 -13.93
N LEU A 82 8.56 11.86 -14.31
CA LEU A 82 8.39 10.50 -13.84
C LEU A 82 9.12 9.58 -14.81
N VAL A 83 10.25 9.00 -14.39
CA VAL A 83 11.13 8.24 -15.29
C VAL A 83 10.91 6.72 -15.20
N SER A 84 10.35 6.24 -14.10
CA SER A 84 10.03 4.82 -13.92
C SER A 84 8.89 4.62 -12.91
N GLY A 85 8.34 3.40 -12.85
CA GLY A 85 7.32 3.01 -11.89
C GLY A 85 5.95 3.67 -12.09
N ASN A 86 5.56 3.93 -13.34
CA ASN A 86 4.24 4.47 -13.70
C ASN A 86 3.12 3.41 -13.65
N PHE A 87 3.21 2.46 -12.73
CA PHE A 87 2.20 1.42 -12.49
C PHE A 87 1.77 1.46 -11.04
N ALA A 88 0.55 1.03 -10.77
CA ALA A 88 -0.04 1.02 -9.43
C ALA A 88 0.76 0.18 -8.41
N ASP A 89 1.39 -0.88 -8.87
CA ASP A 89 2.16 -1.88 -8.14
C ASP A 89 3.69 -1.69 -8.25
N ALA A 90 4.15 -0.68 -8.98
CA ALA A 90 5.56 -0.32 -9.07
C ALA A 90 5.85 0.99 -8.32
N LEU A 91 7.03 1.09 -7.69
CA LEU A 91 7.45 2.32 -7.00
C LEU A 91 7.95 3.35 -8.01
N PRO A 92 7.37 4.56 -8.05
CA PRO A 92 7.78 5.58 -9.00
C PRO A 92 9.12 6.22 -8.64
N THR A 93 9.91 6.52 -9.66
CA THR A 93 11.11 7.35 -9.55
C THR A 93 10.91 8.65 -10.31
N PHE A 94 11.19 9.75 -9.62
CA PHE A 94 11.19 11.09 -10.20
C PHE A 94 12.61 11.56 -10.42
N GLU A 95 12.83 12.25 -11.54
CA GLU A 95 14.06 12.99 -11.82
C GLU A 95 13.74 14.46 -12.07
N TRP A 96 14.73 15.32 -11.88
CA TRP A 96 14.62 16.73 -12.19
C TRP A 96 15.96 17.29 -12.66
N MET A 97 15.92 18.40 -13.36
CA MET A 97 17.11 19.12 -13.76
C MET A 97 17.57 20.06 -12.64
N SER A 98 18.85 20.00 -12.29
CA SER A 98 19.54 21.01 -11.49
C SER A 98 21.07 20.88 -11.65
N LEU A 99 21.77 22.01 -11.55
CA LEU A 99 23.23 22.11 -11.52
C LEU A 99 23.83 22.02 -10.11
N HIS A 100 23.06 21.65 -9.07
CA HIS A 100 23.54 21.61 -7.68
C HIS A 100 24.78 20.72 -7.47
N ASN A 101 24.96 19.70 -8.32
CA ASN A 101 26.09 18.76 -8.29
C ASN A 101 27.35 19.24 -9.00
N GLU A 102 27.31 20.42 -9.62
CA GLU A 102 28.49 20.97 -10.27
C GLU A 102 29.55 21.42 -9.25
N LYS A 103 30.83 21.33 -9.63
CA LYS A 103 31.97 21.53 -8.71
C LYS A 103 31.98 22.89 -7.98
N TRP A 104 31.48 23.94 -8.61
CA TRP A 104 31.36 25.27 -8.01
C TRP A 104 30.33 25.35 -6.86
N PHE A 105 29.40 24.39 -6.77
CA PHE A 105 28.35 24.35 -5.76
C PHE A 105 28.63 23.35 -4.63
N SER A 106 29.68 22.53 -4.76
CA SER A 106 30.04 21.52 -3.76
C SER A 106 30.41 22.11 -2.39
N ALA A 107 30.81 23.37 -2.34
CA ALA A 107 31.16 24.06 -1.09
C ALA A 107 29.94 24.42 -0.22
N TYR A 108 28.74 24.29 -0.75
CA TYR A 108 27.52 24.85 -0.16
C TYR A 108 26.56 23.82 0.44
N ASP A 109 26.92 22.52 0.42
CA ASP A 109 26.09 21.39 0.91
C ASP A 109 24.61 21.51 0.49
N LEU A 110 24.37 21.91 -0.77
CA LEU A 110 23.03 22.14 -1.29
C LEU A 110 22.26 20.82 -1.36
N ARG A 111 21.07 20.81 -0.75
CA ARG A 111 20.16 19.66 -0.73
C ARG A 111 18.76 20.09 -1.13
N PHE A 112 17.96 19.13 -1.57
CA PHE A 112 16.55 19.34 -1.86
C PHE A 112 15.65 18.79 -0.76
N GLU A 113 14.48 19.41 -0.67
CA GLU A 113 13.30 18.81 -0.07
C GLU A 113 12.32 18.41 -1.18
N PHE A 114 11.87 17.17 -1.12
CA PHE A 114 10.84 16.58 -1.97
C PHE A 114 9.56 16.48 -1.18
N SER A 115 8.50 17.13 -1.65
CA SER A 115 7.20 17.18 -0.98
C SER A 115 6.10 16.62 -1.87
N ILE A 116 5.26 15.77 -1.29
CA ILE A 116 4.04 15.23 -1.90
C ILE A 116 2.86 16.08 -1.43
N LEU A 117 2.12 16.66 -2.38
CA LEU A 117 0.94 17.47 -2.09
C LEU A 117 -0.32 16.82 -2.69
N ASP A 118 -1.47 17.08 -2.06
CA ASP A 118 -2.77 16.77 -2.67
C ASP A 118 -3.11 17.70 -3.85
N SER A 119 -4.24 17.44 -4.51
CA SER A 119 -4.72 18.27 -5.63
C SER A 119 -4.99 19.73 -5.25
N ASN A 120 -5.25 20.00 -3.96
CA ASN A 120 -5.44 21.35 -3.41
C ASN A 120 -4.13 21.97 -2.93
N ARG A 121 -3.00 21.32 -3.19
CA ARG A 121 -1.63 21.77 -2.86
C ARG A 121 -1.34 21.79 -1.36
N HIS A 122 -2.08 21.03 -0.55
CA HIS A 122 -1.71 20.82 0.85
C HIS A 122 -0.65 19.73 0.95
N SER A 123 0.44 20.00 1.68
CA SER A 123 1.50 19.02 1.91
C SER A 123 1.01 17.82 2.72
N LYS A 124 1.44 16.62 2.31
CA LYS A 124 1.09 15.34 2.93
C LYS A 124 2.29 14.59 3.48
N SER A 125 3.42 14.67 2.78
CA SER A 125 4.69 14.09 3.20
C SER A 125 5.83 14.88 2.59
N SER A 126 6.97 14.92 3.25
CA SER A 126 8.20 15.43 2.67
C SER A 126 9.42 14.61 3.09
N ALA A 127 10.42 14.59 2.21
CA ALA A 127 11.74 14.03 2.44
C ALA A 127 12.76 15.13 2.18
N SER A 128 13.68 15.35 3.12
CA SER A 128 14.67 16.41 3.07
C SER A 128 16.09 15.86 2.94
N ARG A 129 17.05 16.76 2.78
CA ARG A 129 18.48 16.43 2.59
C ARG A 129 18.80 15.54 1.39
N ILE A 130 18.02 15.62 0.32
CA ILE A 130 18.26 14.87 -0.90
C ILE A 130 19.45 15.50 -1.65
N ASP A 131 20.42 14.67 -2.03
CA ASP A 131 21.66 15.08 -2.68
C ASP A 131 21.84 14.59 -4.12
N GLU A 132 20.78 14.01 -4.67
CA GLU A 132 20.71 13.56 -6.04
C GLU A 132 19.63 14.35 -6.78
N ASN A 133 19.69 14.35 -8.11
CA ASN A 133 18.65 14.90 -8.98
C ASN A 133 17.49 13.91 -9.20
N SER A 134 17.32 12.98 -8.26
CA SER A 134 16.36 11.89 -8.35
C SER A 134 15.80 11.54 -6.99
N TYR A 135 14.56 11.07 -6.96
CA TYR A 135 13.94 10.53 -5.76
C TYR A 135 13.01 9.38 -6.11
N SER A 136 13.28 8.21 -5.53
CA SER A 136 12.40 7.04 -5.61
C SER A 136 11.49 7.03 -4.40
N LEU A 137 10.18 6.92 -4.61
CA LEU A 137 9.25 6.85 -3.47
C LEU A 137 9.42 5.55 -2.70
N SER A 138 9.30 5.67 -1.38
CA SER A 138 9.05 4.54 -0.50
C SER A 138 7.66 3.94 -0.72
N LYS A 139 7.44 2.73 -0.18
CA LYS A 139 6.14 2.07 -0.24
C LYS A 139 5.06 2.84 0.51
N GLU A 140 5.42 3.43 1.64
CA GLU A 140 4.55 4.25 2.48
C GLU A 140 4.10 5.53 1.77
N GLU A 141 5.02 6.25 1.13
CA GLU A 141 4.71 7.44 0.32
C GLU A 141 3.84 7.11 -0.88
N TRP A 142 4.08 5.96 -1.52
CA TRP A 142 3.27 5.54 -2.64
C TRP A 142 1.86 5.13 -2.22
N ASP A 143 1.71 4.39 -1.13
CA ASP A 143 0.40 4.04 -0.56
C ASP A 143 -0.38 5.31 -0.13
N LEU A 144 0.30 6.31 0.46
CA LEU A 144 -0.27 7.63 0.77
C LEU A 144 -0.85 8.31 -0.49
N ILE A 145 -0.07 8.37 -1.59
CA ILE A 145 -0.55 8.97 -2.85
C ILE A 145 -1.74 8.19 -3.39
N ARG A 146 -1.66 6.86 -3.39
CA ARG A 146 -2.65 5.98 -4.00
C ARG A 146 -4.00 6.07 -3.28
N PHE A 147 -3.99 5.97 -1.96
CA PHE A 147 -5.18 5.66 -1.17
C PHE A 147 -5.64 6.79 -0.24
N ASP A 148 -4.74 7.63 0.25
CA ASP A 148 -5.08 8.67 1.24
C ASP A 148 -5.31 10.05 0.61
N ILE A 149 -4.59 10.36 -0.47
CA ILE A 149 -4.86 11.55 -1.27
C ILE A 149 -6.13 11.29 -2.10
N LEU A 150 -7.15 12.12 -1.94
CA LEU A 150 -8.41 11.95 -2.67
C LEU A 150 -8.28 12.32 -4.16
N GLY A 151 -9.12 11.71 -5.00
CA GLY A 151 -9.17 11.99 -6.43
C GLY A 151 -8.08 11.28 -7.25
N THR A 152 -7.86 11.78 -8.46
CA THR A 152 -7.09 11.10 -9.52
C THR A 152 -5.70 11.70 -9.79
N THR A 153 -5.35 12.80 -9.11
CA THR A 153 -4.09 13.53 -9.32
C THR A 153 -3.44 13.91 -8.01
N TYR A 154 -2.12 14.09 -8.03
CA TYR A 154 -1.31 14.62 -6.93
C TYR A 154 -0.26 15.58 -7.50
N ASN A 155 0.45 16.28 -6.63
CA ASN A 155 1.54 17.16 -7.03
C ASN A 155 2.84 16.78 -6.32
N ILE A 156 3.95 16.88 -7.03
CA ILE A 156 5.28 16.85 -6.44
C ILE A 156 5.81 18.28 -6.43
N LEU A 157 6.32 18.72 -5.27
CA LEU A 157 6.99 19.99 -5.06
C LEU A 157 8.44 19.71 -4.66
N LEU A 158 9.37 20.39 -5.31
CA LEU A 158 10.79 20.40 -4.97
C LEU A 158 11.19 21.82 -4.59
N ASN A 159 11.90 21.95 -3.47
CA ASN A 159 12.52 23.20 -3.04
C ASN A 159 13.94 22.91 -2.53
N ILE A 160 14.72 23.97 -2.35
CA ILE A 160 15.98 23.83 -1.62
C ILE A 160 15.66 23.63 -0.14
N ASP A 161 16.38 22.71 0.50
CA ASP A 161 16.25 22.42 1.94
C ASP A 161 16.68 23.65 2.74
N GLU A 162 15.84 24.12 3.66
CA GLU A 162 16.05 25.30 4.52
C GLU A 162 17.38 25.26 5.30
N LYS A 163 17.96 24.07 5.51
CA LYS A 163 19.25 23.90 6.21
C LYS A 163 20.48 24.06 5.31
N SER A 164 20.30 24.21 4.00
CA SER A 164 21.39 24.63 3.13
C SER A 164 21.56 26.14 3.29
N ASP A 165 22.71 26.57 3.78
CA ASP A 165 22.98 27.93 4.31
C ASP A 165 23.04 29.04 3.22
N LEU A 166 22.13 29.03 2.25
CA LEU A 166 22.16 29.95 1.11
C LEU A 166 20.83 30.63 0.83
N PHE A 167 20.91 31.97 0.75
CA PHE A 167 20.03 32.90 0.03
C PHE A 167 18.56 32.46 -0.12
N GLY A 168 17.70 32.87 0.83
CA GLY A 168 16.26 32.99 0.62
C GLY A 168 15.61 31.81 -0.12
N SER A 169 15.70 30.61 0.46
CA SER A 169 15.22 29.33 -0.08
C SER A 169 13.74 29.35 -0.50
N ASP A 170 12.94 30.24 0.08
CA ASP A 170 11.47 30.19 0.02
C ASP A 170 10.91 30.62 -1.35
N ASP A 171 11.70 31.33 -2.15
CA ASP A 171 11.26 31.88 -3.44
C ASP A 171 11.53 30.94 -4.63
N TYR A 172 12.21 29.80 -4.41
CA TYR A 172 12.66 28.93 -5.49
C TYR A 172 12.26 27.47 -5.34
N TRP A 173 11.30 27.06 -6.17
CA TRP A 173 10.74 25.73 -6.18
C TRP A 173 10.27 25.33 -7.57
N CYS A 174 10.13 24.02 -7.80
CA CYS A 174 9.44 23.48 -8.96
C CYS A 174 8.32 22.56 -8.50
N ARG A 175 7.16 22.66 -9.15
CA ARG A 175 6.03 21.76 -8.91
C ARG A 175 5.55 21.20 -10.23
N LYS A 176 5.12 19.93 -10.20
CA LYS A 176 4.40 19.34 -11.32
C LYS A 176 3.25 18.46 -10.82
N SER A 177 2.15 18.49 -11.57
CA SER A 177 0.99 17.63 -11.32
C SER A 177 1.12 16.32 -12.09
N PHE A 178 0.75 15.22 -11.44
CA PHE A 178 0.78 13.88 -12.01
C PHE A 178 -0.58 13.19 -11.83
N SER A 179 -0.96 12.38 -12.80
CA SER A 179 -2.10 11.47 -12.69
C SER A 179 -1.68 10.19 -11.98
N LYS A 180 -2.56 9.66 -11.13
CA LYS A 180 -2.35 8.34 -10.52
C LYS A 180 -2.47 7.26 -11.61
N PRO A 181 -1.58 6.25 -11.62
CA PRO A 181 -1.66 5.17 -12.61
C PRO A 181 -2.90 4.31 -12.34
N LEU A 182 -3.55 3.88 -13.41
CA LEU A 182 -4.72 2.99 -13.32
C LEU A 182 -4.40 1.55 -13.73
N GLU A 183 -3.23 1.36 -14.32
CA GLU A 183 -2.71 0.07 -14.79
C GLU A 183 -1.78 -0.54 -13.74
N TYR A 184 -1.67 -1.87 -13.81
CA TYR A 184 -0.81 -2.68 -12.96
C TYR A 184 0.14 -3.48 -13.84
N GLN A 185 1.39 -3.57 -13.43
CA GLN A 185 2.44 -4.25 -14.16
C GLN A 185 2.31 -5.77 -14.02
N ASP A 186 2.14 -6.25 -12.79
CA ASP A 186 2.17 -7.68 -12.46
C ASP A 186 0.84 -8.17 -11.87
N ILE A 187 0.05 -7.28 -11.26
CA ILE A 187 -1.22 -7.64 -10.61
C ILE A 187 -2.37 -7.68 -11.62
N PRO A 188 -3.24 -8.71 -11.58
CA PRO A 188 -4.44 -8.73 -12.41
C PRO A 188 -5.37 -7.54 -12.17
N PHE A 189 -5.80 -6.90 -13.25
CA PHE A 189 -6.75 -5.79 -13.20
C PHE A 189 -7.70 -5.77 -14.40
N VAL A 190 -8.81 -5.04 -14.27
CA VAL A 190 -9.82 -4.90 -15.32
C VAL A 190 -10.39 -3.48 -15.35
N ASN A 191 -10.55 -2.95 -16.56
CA ASN A 191 -11.17 -1.65 -16.82
C ASN A 191 -12.69 -1.81 -17.04
N PRO A 192 -13.53 -0.80 -16.70
CA PRO A 192 -14.99 -0.90 -16.87
C PRO A 192 -15.48 -1.29 -18.27
N ASN A 193 -14.78 -0.85 -19.32
CA ASN A 193 -15.12 -1.15 -20.71
C ASN A 193 -14.84 -2.60 -21.12
N GLU A 194 -14.09 -3.36 -20.31
CA GLU A 194 -13.62 -4.71 -20.65
C GLU A 194 -14.57 -5.81 -20.17
N TYR A 195 -15.51 -5.49 -19.27
CA TYR A 195 -16.54 -6.43 -18.81
C TYR A 195 -17.52 -6.88 -19.91
N GLY A 196 -17.56 -6.16 -21.04
CA GLY A 196 -18.51 -6.45 -22.13
C GLY A 196 -19.99 -6.22 -21.77
N PHE A 197 -20.27 -5.54 -20.66
CA PHE A 197 -21.65 -5.23 -20.26
C PHE A 197 -22.27 -4.18 -21.18
N ALA A 198 -23.59 -4.28 -21.37
CA ALA A 198 -24.36 -3.26 -22.07
C ALA A 198 -24.57 -2.00 -21.21
N ASP A 199 -24.88 -0.89 -21.89
CA ASP A 199 -25.34 0.37 -21.28
C ASP A 199 -26.80 0.25 -20.84
N ALA A 200 -27.03 -0.57 -19.82
CA ALA A 200 -28.34 -0.88 -19.26
C ALA A 200 -28.20 -1.48 -17.86
N TYR A 201 -29.29 -1.38 -17.10
CA TYR A 201 -29.42 -2.02 -15.78
C TYR A 201 -30.29 -3.28 -15.93
N PRO A 202 -29.69 -4.48 -16.10
CA PRO A 202 -30.47 -5.71 -16.23
C PRO A 202 -31.26 -5.98 -14.95
N ASN A 203 -32.39 -6.66 -15.09
CA ASN A 203 -33.34 -6.93 -14.01
C ASN A 203 -34.01 -8.30 -14.14
N ASP A 204 -33.41 -9.17 -14.95
CA ASP A 204 -33.85 -10.54 -15.21
C ASP A 204 -33.09 -11.55 -14.32
N ASP A 205 -33.74 -12.70 -14.07
CA ASP A 205 -33.17 -13.76 -13.24
C ASP A 205 -31.91 -14.39 -13.85
N GLU A 206 -31.79 -14.38 -15.19
CA GLU A 206 -30.66 -14.99 -15.89
C GLU A 206 -29.35 -14.28 -15.55
N THR A 207 -29.31 -12.95 -15.71
CA THR A 207 -28.16 -12.12 -15.32
C THR A 207 -27.90 -12.12 -13.82
N ALA A 208 -28.95 -12.22 -13.00
CA ALA A 208 -28.84 -12.27 -11.54
C ALA A 208 -28.23 -13.58 -11.03
N THR A 209 -28.43 -14.69 -11.72
CA THR A 209 -28.05 -16.03 -11.22
C THR A 209 -26.88 -16.66 -11.97
N THR A 210 -26.68 -16.32 -13.24
CA THR A 210 -25.70 -16.95 -14.11
C THR A 210 -24.38 -16.18 -14.13
N PHE A 211 -23.30 -16.86 -13.77
CA PHE A 211 -21.95 -16.32 -13.90
C PHE A 211 -21.48 -16.35 -15.35
N ILE A 212 -20.82 -15.27 -15.78
CA ILE A 212 -20.12 -15.18 -17.06
C ILE A 212 -18.63 -14.97 -16.84
N ASP A 213 -17.81 -15.53 -17.72
CA ASP A 213 -16.35 -15.45 -17.67
C ASP A 213 -15.81 -14.12 -18.20
N HIS A 214 -14.76 -13.64 -17.55
CA HIS A 214 -14.00 -12.44 -17.94
C HIS A 214 -12.50 -12.73 -17.94
N LYS A 215 -11.79 -11.98 -18.78
CA LYS A 215 -10.34 -11.87 -18.75
C LYS A 215 -9.95 -10.55 -18.12
N ALA A 216 -9.02 -10.61 -17.17
CA ALA A 216 -8.28 -9.46 -16.69
C ALA A 216 -6.96 -9.35 -17.46
N HIS A 217 -6.29 -8.22 -17.31
CA HIS A 217 -4.88 -8.08 -17.65
C HIS A 217 -4.02 -9.00 -16.78
N ASN A 218 -2.75 -9.19 -17.16
CA ASN A 218 -1.77 -10.01 -16.43
C ASN A 218 -2.25 -11.45 -16.18
N ASP A 219 -2.84 -12.06 -17.23
CA ASP A 219 -3.35 -13.43 -17.27
C ASP A 219 -4.42 -13.80 -16.22
N GLY A 220 -4.98 -12.81 -15.53
CA GLY A 220 -6.03 -13.03 -14.56
C GLY A 220 -7.36 -13.44 -15.19
N THR A 221 -8.14 -14.23 -14.46
CA THR A 221 -9.50 -14.61 -14.85
C THR A 221 -10.44 -14.56 -13.67
N PHE A 222 -11.68 -14.15 -13.93
CA PHE A 222 -12.74 -14.10 -12.94
C PHE A 222 -14.08 -14.24 -13.63
N GLN A 223 -15.11 -14.46 -12.85
CA GLN A 223 -16.48 -14.53 -13.32
C GLN A 223 -17.33 -13.49 -12.62
N THR A 224 -18.40 -13.04 -13.27
CA THR A 224 -19.38 -12.19 -12.60
C THR A 224 -20.81 -12.62 -12.84
N ARG A 225 -21.67 -12.37 -11.87
CA ARG A 225 -23.13 -12.25 -12.07
C ARG A 225 -23.59 -10.91 -11.51
N ARG A 226 -24.73 -10.38 -11.97
CA ARG A 226 -25.13 -9.02 -11.63
C ARG A 226 -26.64 -8.81 -11.71
N TYR A 227 -27.14 -7.92 -10.86
CA TYR A 227 -28.51 -7.43 -10.92
C TYR A 227 -28.48 -5.91 -10.79
N ARG A 228 -29.17 -5.21 -11.70
CA ARG A 228 -29.25 -3.74 -11.69
C ARG A 228 -27.88 -3.05 -11.66
N ALA A 229 -26.87 -3.68 -12.28
CA ALA A 229 -25.53 -3.13 -12.48
C ALA A 229 -25.12 -3.27 -13.95
N GLY A 230 -24.52 -2.25 -14.59
CA GLY A 230 -24.11 -2.31 -16.01
C GLY A 230 -23.09 -1.24 -16.40
N TYR A 231 -22.63 -1.22 -17.65
CA TYR A 231 -21.60 -0.29 -18.12
C TYR A 231 -22.22 0.99 -18.66
N ILE A 232 -22.41 1.97 -17.78
CA ILE A 232 -23.29 3.11 -18.06
C ILE A 232 -22.53 4.27 -18.67
N HIS A 233 -23.10 4.82 -19.75
CA HIS A 233 -22.56 5.95 -20.53
C HIS A 233 -21.13 5.74 -21.06
N LYS A 234 -20.69 4.49 -21.15
CA LYS A 234 -19.31 4.14 -21.47
C LYS A 234 -18.27 4.71 -20.50
N GLU A 235 -18.65 4.92 -19.24
CA GLU A 235 -17.75 5.45 -18.20
C GLU A 235 -17.39 4.37 -17.19
N TYR A 236 -18.39 3.85 -16.46
CA TYR A 236 -18.17 3.01 -15.28
C TYR A 236 -19.11 1.80 -15.27
N ILE A 237 -18.75 0.78 -14.48
CA ILE A 237 -19.75 -0.18 -14.03
C ILE A 237 -20.56 0.51 -12.93
N VAL A 238 -21.89 0.51 -13.03
CA VAL A 238 -22.74 1.31 -12.14
C VAL A 238 -23.86 0.46 -11.60
N LEU A 239 -23.98 0.40 -10.27
CA LEU A 239 -25.13 -0.17 -9.57
C LEU A 239 -26.25 0.89 -9.50
N SER A 240 -27.52 0.48 -9.52
CA SER A 240 -28.64 1.37 -9.23
C SER A 240 -29.74 0.66 -8.43
N PRO A 241 -29.67 0.71 -7.08
CA PRO A 241 -30.61 0.01 -6.20
C PRO A 241 -31.97 0.69 -6.09
N ILE A 242 -32.06 2.00 -6.39
CA ILE A 242 -33.29 2.77 -6.22
C ILE A 242 -33.95 2.99 -7.59
N ARG A 243 -35.09 2.33 -7.82
CA ARG A 243 -36.05 2.57 -8.92
C ARG A 243 -37.38 1.91 -8.57
N GLU A 244 -38.51 2.43 -9.04
CA GLU A 244 -39.82 1.78 -8.88
C GLU A 244 -39.74 0.27 -9.19
N ALA A 245 -40.26 -0.55 -8.27
CA ALA A 245 -40.22 -2.03 -8.25
C ALA A 245 -38.85 -2.69 -7.99
N TYR A 246 -37.78 -1.93 -7.74
CA TYR A 246 -36.44 -2.46 -7.45
C TYR A 246 -35.86 -1.77 -6.23
N SER A 247 -35.38 -2.55 -5.26
CA SER A 247 -34.81 -2.01 -4.01
C SER A 247 -33.34 -2.39 -3.80
N TYR A 248 -32.73 -3.15 -4.70
CA TYR A 248 -31.34 -3.58 -4.55
C TYR A 248 -30.64 -3.72 -5.90
N ALA A 249 -29.31 -3.69 -5.86
CA ALA A 249 -28.43 -3.90 -6.98
C ALA A 249 -27.15 -4.54 -6.50
N PHE A 250 -26.57 -5.42 -7.32
CA PHE A 250 -25.27 -6.00 -7.02
C PHE A 250 -24.49 -6.36 -8.28
N ILE A 251 -23.18 -6.47 -8.11
CA ILE A 251 -22.30 -7.24 -8.97
C ILE A 251 -21.44 -8.12 -8.08
N GLU A 252 -21.49 -9.42 -8.33
CA GLU A 252 -20.70 -10.43 -7.64
C GLU A 252 -19.59 -10.91 -8.54
N TYR A 253 -18.39 -11.01 -7.97
CA TYR A 253 -17.19 -11.55 -8.56
C TYR A 253 -16.92 -12.92 -7.97
N ARG A 254 -16.52 -13.87 -8.81
CA ARG A 254 -15.99 -15.17 -8.43
C ARG A 254 -14.62 -15.38 -9.06
N PHE A 255 -13.60 -15.59 -8.25
CA PHE A 255 -12.21 -15.71 -8.68
C PHE A 255 -11.80 -17.18 -8.80
N ALA A 256 -10.80 -17.47 -9.63
CA ALA A 256 -10.26 -18.83 -9.79
C ALA A 256 -9.40 -19.27 -8.59
N LYS A 257 -8.80 -18.30 -7.89
CA LYS A 257 -8.04 -18.45 -6.65
C LYS A 257 -8.63 -17.54 -5.58
N PRO A 258 -8.45 -17.86 -4.30
CA PRO A 258 -8.85 -16.93 -3.25
C PRO A 258 -8.04 -15.65 -3.40
N ILE A 259 -8.65 -14.51 -3.09
CA ILE A 259 -8.00 -13.21 -3.06
C ILE A 259 -8.05 -12.68 -1.63
N ASN A 260 -7.11 -11.83 -1.24
CA ASN A 260 -7.08 -11.20 0.10
C ASN A 260 -7.17 -9.67 0.04
N ARG A 261 -7.18 -9.09 -1.15
CA ARG A 261 -7.25 -7.65 -1.34
C ARG A 261 -7.83 -7.29 -2.69
N ILE A 262 -8.56 -6.19 -2.71
CA ILE A 262 -8.99 -5.49 -3.92
C ILE A 262 -8.55 -4.04 -3.83
N ASP A 263 -7.99 -3.54 -4.93
CA ASP A 263 -7.87 -2.10 -5.16
C ASP A 263 -8.92 -1.68 -6.18
N VAL A 264 -9.78 -0.72 -5.84
CA VAL A 264 -10.90 -0.35 -6.71
C VAL A 264 -11.20 1.13 -6.67
N GLN A 265 -11.46 1.72 -7.84
CA GLN A 265 -11.97 3.08 -7.95
C GLN A 265 -13.47 3.11 -7.66
N LEU A 266 -13.88 3.92 -6.69
CA LEU A 266 -15.27 4.06 -6.29
C LEU A 266 -15.70 5.52 -6.18
N SER A 267 -16.96 5.77 -6.51
CA SER A 267 -17.64 7.03 -6.25
C SER A 267 -19.16 6.82 -6.28
N HIS A 268 -19.92 7.79 -5.78
CA HIS A 268 -21.28 7.97 -6.26
C HIS A 268 -21.27 8.52 -7.69
N TRP A 269 -22.40 8.35 -8.38
CA TRP A 269 -22.57 8.91 -9.71
C TRP A 269 -22.64 10.45 -9.70
N ARG A 270 -23.32 11.04 -8.71
CA ARG A 270 -23.59 12.47 -8.48
C ARG A 270 -23.84 12.77 -7.00
N GLU A 271 -24.04 14.05 -6.67
CA GLU A 271 -24.35 14.47 -5.30
C GLU A 271 -25.63 13.85 -4.72
N TYR A 272 -25.70 13.86 -3.39
CA TYR A 272 -26.78 13.25 -2.61
C TYR A 272 -28.18 13.71 -3.02
N SER A 273 -28.37 14.99 -3.37
CA SER A 273 -29.65 15.54 -3.83
C SER A 273 -30.23 14.81 -5.05
N HIS A 274 -29.37 14.16 -5.84
CA HIS A 274 -29.75 13.34 -6.98
C HIS A 274 -29.78 11.86 -6.66
N GLU A 275 -28.76 11.31 -5.99
CA GLU A 275 -28.66 9.86 -5.78
C GLU A 275 -29.50 9.34 -4.61
N LYS A 276 -29.78 10.15 -3.58
CA LYS A 276 -30.67 9.85 -2.45
C LYS A 276 -30.35 8.60 -1.61
N LEU A 277 -29.20 7.95 -1.84
CA LEU A 277 -28.73 6.82 -1.04
C LEU A 277 -28.06 7.34 0.23
N ASP A 278 -28.57 6.91 1.38
CA ASP A 278 -28.21 7.42 2.71
C ASP A 278 -28.01 6.31 3.75
N LYS A 279 -27.02 6.48 4.62
CA LYS A 279 -26.67 5.50 5.67
C LYS A 279 -27.78 5.23 6.69
N SER A 280 -28.76 6.13 6.84
CA SER A 280 -29.81 5.98 7.86
C SER A 280 -30.87 4.97 7.46
N ASN A 281 -31.09 4.77 6.16
CA ASN A 281 -32.19 3.95 5.63
C ASN A 281 -31.77 2.99 4.51
N ASP A 282 -30.49 3.01 4.12
CA ASP A 282 -29.98 2.25 3.01
C ASP A 282 -28.67 1.57 3.38
N LYS A 283 -28.26 0.63 2.53
CA LYS A 283 -27.05 -0.17 2.65
C LYS A 283 -26.27 -0.04 1.36
N ALA A 284 -24.97 0.20 1.45
CA ALA A 284 -24.06 -0.02 0.33
C ALA A 284 -22.70 -0.48 0.85
N GLU A 285 -22.23 -1.60 0.35
CA GLU A 285 -21.09 -2.31 0.91
C GLU A 285 -20.28 -3.01 -0.17
N VAL A 286 -18.99 -3.12 0.07
CA VAL A 286 -18.17 -4.19 -0.50
C VAL A 286 -18.19 -5.34 0.49
N GLN A 287 -18.54 -6.53 0.03
CA GLN A 287 -18.75 -7.71 0.87
C GLN A 287 -17.87 -8.86 0.40
N ALA A 288 -17.37 -9.67 1.33
CA ALA A 288 -16.69 -10.93 1.06
C ALA A 288 -17.55 -12.10 1.52
N TYR A 289 -17.54 -13.21 0.77
CA TYR A 289 -18.22 -14.43 1.21
C TYR A 289 -17.29 -15.22 2.13
N ILE A 290 -17.59 -15.24 3.42
CA ILE A 290 -16.77 -15.81 4.49
C ILE A 290 -17.69 -16.65 5.39
N ASN A 291 -17.28 -17.88 5.72
CA ASN A 291 -18.04 -18.77 6.62
C ASN A 291 -19.54 -18.87 6.28
N GLU A 292 -19.83 -19.11 4.99
CA GLU A 292 -21.18 -19.21 4.41
C GLU A 292 -22.05 -17.94 4.46
N ASN A 293 -21.48 -16.80 4.85
CA ASN A 293 -22.17 -15.52 4.98
C ASN A 293 -21.48 -14.39 4.18
N TRP A 294 -22.25 -13.36 3.85
CA TRP A 294 -21.71 -12.13 3.26
C TRP A 294 -21.33 -11.15 4.36
N GLU A 295 -20.03 -10.95 4.55
CA GLU A 295 -19.47 -10.07 5.57
C GLU A 295 -19.07 -8.73 4.94
N CYS A 296 -19.42 -7.62 5.61
CA CYS A 296 -19.09 -6.28 5.14
C CYS A 296 -17.60 -5.99 5.32
N GLN A 297 -16.90 -5.70 4.21
CA GLN A 297 -15.47 -5.40 4.17
C GLN A 297 -15.22 -3.89 4.04
N LEU A 298 -16.17 -3.16 3.46
CA LEU A 298 -16.16 -1.71 3.41
C LEU A 298 -17.60 -1.18 3.34
N ASN A 299 -18.02 -0.38 4.33
CA ASN A 299 -19.30 0.31 4.28
C ASN A 299 -19.16 1.61 3.46
N LEU A 300 -19.78 1.63 2.28
CA LEU A 300 -19.66 2.72 1.32
C LEU A 300 -20.44 3.99 1.73
N LEU A 301 -21.35 3.88 2.70
CA LEU A 301 -22.13 5.01 3.21
C LEU A 301 -21.59 5.56 4.54
N ASP A 302 -20.54 4.95 5.10
CA ASP A 302 -19.88 5.47 6.29
C ASP A 302 -19.16 6.79 5.99
N ASP A 303 -19.21 7.73 6.93
CA ASP A 303 -18.56 9.03 6.79
C ASP A 303 -17.03 8.86 6.71
N ALA A 304 -16.47 7.85 7.39
CA ALA A 304 -15.04 7.54 7.37
C ALA A 304 -14.58 7.02 6.00
N THR A 305 -15.46 6.34 5.25
CA THR A 305 -15.16 5.91 3.87
C THR A 305 -15.04 7.10 2.93
N ASN A 306 -15.74 8.21 3.23
CA ASN A 306 -15.68 9.46 2.48
C ASN A 306 -15.83 9.25 0.96
N LEU A 307 -16.83 8.44 0.56
CA LEU A 307 -17.04 8.07 -0.83
C LEU A 307 -17.30 9.32 -1.69
N PRO A 308 -16.51 9.57 -2.77
CA PRO A 308 -16.67 10.78 -3.57
C PRO A 308 -18.07 10.91 -4.16
N ARG A 309 -18.62 12.12 -4.13
CA ARG A 309 -19.96 12.43 -4.66
C ARG A 309 -19.95 12.87 -6.13
N ASN A 310 -18.80 12.78 -6.80
CA ASN A 310 -18.60 13.19 -8.18
C ASN A 310 -17.84 12.08 -8.94
N ARG A 311 -18.51 11.43 -9.90
CA ARG A 311 -17.90 10.35 -10.71
C ARG A 311 -16.72 10.78 -11.59
N ASN A 312 -16.52 12.07 -11.80
CA ASN A 312 -15.36 12.57 -12.54
C ASN A 312 -14.11 12.69 -11.65
N GLN A 313 -14.24 12.45 -10.34
CA GLN A 313 -13.16 12.50 -9.36
C GLN A 313 -13.27 11.29 -8.41
N PRO A 314 -13.20 10.05 -8.92
CA PRO A 314 -13.24 8.87 -8.07
C PRO A 314 -11.98 8.79 -7.20
N SER A 315 -12.09 8.06 -6.09
CA SER A 315 -10.97 7.70 -5.23
C SER A 315 -10.69 6.21 -5.36
N THR A 316 -9.43 5.82 -5.22
CA THR A 316 -9.04 4.40 -5.19
C THR A 316 -9.03 3.92 -3.75
N TYR A 317 -9.72 2.84 -3.47
CA TYR A 317 -9.81 2.22 -2.17
C TYR A 317 -8.96 0.95 -2.14
N LYS A 318 -8.10 0.83 -1.12
CA LYS A 318 -7.39 -0.39 -0.76
C LYS A 318 -8.24 -1.17 0.23
N ILE A 319 -8.87 -2.24 -0.23
CA ILE A 319 -9.75 -3.08 0.58
C ILE A 319 -8.98 -4.36 0.91
N ILE A 320 -8.48 -4.46 2.14
CA ILE A 320 -7.94 -5.71 2.68
C ILE A 320 -9.12 -6.54 3.17
N LEU A 321 -9.22 -7.78 2.70
CA LEU A 321 -10.28 -8.69 3.09
C LEU A 321 -9.92 -9.35 4.42
N ASP A 322 -10.88 -9.45 5.33
CA ASP A 322 -10.72 -10.05 6.66
C ASP A 322 -10.22 -11.49 6.55
N GLU A 323 -10.73 -12.23 5.56
CA GLU A 323 -10.26 -13.55 5.17
C GLU A 323 -10.11 -13.68 3.65
N PRO A 324 -9.13 -14.48 3.17
CA PRO A 324 -9.03 -14.82 1.76
C PRO A 324 -10.30 -15.51 1.27
N THR A 325 -10.90 -15.00 0.20
CA THR A 325 -12.17 -15.51 -0.35
C THR A 325 -12.14 -15.65 -1.86
N TYR A 326 -12.97 -16.53 -2.39
CA TYR A 326 -13.21 -16.67 -3.82
C TYR A 326 -14.28 -15.71 -4.33
N ASN A 327 -15.08 -15.10 -3.44
CA ASN A 327 -16.26 -14.34 -3.82
C ASN A 327 -16.30 -12.98 -3.13
N VAL A 328 -16.44 -11.93 -3.94
CA VAL A 328 -16.65 -10.55 -3.47
C VAL A 328 -17.88 -9.98 -4.17
N SER A 329 -18.67 -9.19 -3.46
CA SER A 329 -19.84 -8.51 -4.01
C SER A 329 -19.77 -7.02 -3.72
N PHE A 330 -20.09 -6.20 -4.71
CA PHE A 330 -20.52 -4.83 -4.47
C PHE A 330 -22.04 -4.88 -4.39
N TYR A 331 -22.58 -4.52 -3.25
CA TYR A 331 -24.00 -4.65 -2.94
C TYR A 331 -24.56 -3.31 -2.50
N ALA A 332 -25.73 -2.95 -2.98
CA ALA A 332 -26.48 -1.80 -2.50
C ALA A 332 -27.96 -2.11 -2.42
N GLU A 333 -28.61 -1.60 -1.38
CA GLU A 333 -30.02 -1.82 -1.10
C GLU A 333 -30.63 -0.58 -0.43
N THR A 334 -31.87 -0.28 -0.78
CA THR A 334 -32.67 0.73 -0.09
C THR A 334 -33.81 0.06 0.66
N TYR A 335 -34.03 0.47 1.91
CA TYR A 335 -35.19 0.00 2.68
C TYR A 335 -36.39 0.94 2.53
N THR A 336 -36.22 2.07 1.84
CA THR A 336 -37.31 2.98 1.49
C THR A 336 -37.96 2.51 0.20
N ILE A 337 -39.28 2.32 0.21
CA ILE A 337 -40.04 1.90 -0.98
C ILE A 337 -39.83 2.91 -2.12
N PRO A 338 -39.15 2.54 -3.21
CA PRO A 338 -38.90 3.48 -4.30
C PRO A 338 -40.17 3.74 -5.10
N THR A 339 -40.57 5.00 -5.20
CA THR A 339 -41.74 5.44 -6.00
C THR A 339 -41.34 6.19 -7.27
N ASN A 340 -40.04 6.31 -7.54
CA ASN A 340 -39.51 7.05 -8.68
C ASN A 340 -39.05 6.08 -9.78
N GLU A 341 -39.44 6.34 -11.03
CA GLU A 341 -38.99 5.59 -12.21
C GLU A 341 -37.52 5.87 -12.60
N SER A 342 -36.88 6.87 -12.01
CA SER A 342 -35.47 7.21 -12.27
C SER A 342 -34.51 6.24 -11.59
N ASN A 343 -33.38 5.95 -12.26
CA ASN A 343 -32.26 5.21 -11.66
C ASN A 343 -31.50 6.12 -10.68
N LEU A 344 -31.66 5.87 -9.38
CA LEU A 344 -30.96 6.57 -8.31
C LEU A 344 -30.08 5.61 -7.50
N GLY A 345 -29.46 6.14 -6.45
CA GLY A 345 -28.56 5.46 -5.53
C GLY A 345 -27.31 4.90 -6.19
N ARG A 346 -26.85 5.55 -7.26
CA ARG A 346 -25.82 4.96 -8.10
C ARG A 346 -24.44 5.03 -7.49
N ILE A 347 -23.76 3.88 -7.57
CA ILE A 347 -22.38 3.69 -7.17
C ILE A 347 -21.61 3.27 -8.42
N CYS A 348 -20.56 4.02 -8.73
CA CYS A 348 -19.63 3.78 -9.81
C CYS A 348 -18.49 2.89 -9.32
N ILE A 349 -18.18 1.87 -10.12
CA ILE A 349 -17.02 1.00 -9.99
C ILE A 349 -16.16 1.25 -11.23
N GLY A 350 -14.98 1.79 -11.01
CA GLY A 350 -13.95 2.04 -12.02
C GLY A 350 -13.01 0.87 -12.15
N ASN A 351 -11.73 1.18 -12.36
CA ASN A 351 -10.68 0.18 -12.44
C ASN A 351 -10.63 -0.65 -11.16
N LEU A 352 -10.52 -1.97 -11.34
CA LEU A 352 -10.45 -2.93 -10.25
C LEU A 352 -9.24 -3.84 -10.47
N ALA A 353 -8.38 -3.93 -9.46
CA ALA A 353 -7.32 -4.92 -9.37
C ALA A 353 -7.55 -5.84 -8.18
N TYR A 354 -7.18 -7.10 -8.30
CA TYR A 354 -7.33 -8.10 -7.25
C TYR A 354 -6.02 -8.84 -7.01
N TYR A 355 -5.77 -9.13 -5.73
CA TYR A 355 -4.54 -9.75 -5.28
C TYR A 355 -4.85 -11.19 -4.87
N GLU A 356 -4.34 -12.14 -5.67
CA GLU A 356 -4.42 -13.55 -5.36
C GLU A 356 -3.71 -13.85 -4.04
N TYR A 357 -4.35 -14.66 -3.21
CA TYR A 357 -3.80 -15.10 -1.94
C TYR A 357 -3.00 -16.39 -2.14
N ASP A 358 -1.68 -16.26 -2.10
CA ASP A 358 -0.75 -17.40 -2.17
C ASP A 358 -0.40 -17.99 -0.79
N GLY A 359 -0.95 -17.43 0.29
CA GLY A 359 -0.74 -17.92 1.66
C GLY A 359 -1.62 -19.13 2.01
N LEU A 360 -1.43 -19.68 3.21
CA LEU A 360 -2.27 -20.77 3.72
C LEU A 360 -3.58 -20.24 4.33
N PRO A 361 -4.72 -20.95 4.27
CA PRO A 361 -5.99 -20.45 4.81
C PRO A 361 -5.91 -20.09 6.29
N ILE A 362 -6.56 -18.99 6.67
CA ILE A 362 -6.74 -18.51 8.06
C ILE A 362 -8.15 -18.86 8.57
N SER A 363 -8.34 -18.84 9.90
CA SER A 363 -9.63 -19.10 10.56
C SER A 363 -10.32 -17.85 11.09
N GLY A 364 -9.64 -16.70 11.08
CA GLY A 364 -10.10 -15.47 11.72
C GLY A 364 -9.79 -15.38 13.22
N TYR A 365 -9.24 -16.45 13.82
CA TYR A 365 -8.84 -16.52 15.23
C TYR A 365 -7.31 -16.46 15.44
N GLU A 366 -6.56 -16.27 14.37
CA GLU A 366 -5.13 -15.98 14.42
C GLU A 366 -4.83 -14.74 15.26
N LEU A 367 -3.69 -14.77 15.94
CA LEU A 367 -3.25 -13.65 16.75
C LEU A 367 -2.60 -12.58 15.86
N LYS A 368 -2.83 -11.30 16.19
CA LYS A 368 -2.12 -10.21 15.54
C LYS A 368 -0.62 -10.37 15.72
N TYR A 369 0.14 -10.13 14.65
CA TYR A 369 1.59 -10.06 14.72
C TYR A 369 2.02 -8.91 15.64
N ASN A 370 2.53 -9.25 16.83
CA ASN A 370 2.95 -8.28 17.84
C ASN A 370 4.30 -8.71 18.46
N PRO A 371 5.44 -8.39 17.82
CA PRO A 371 6.74 -8.84 18.29
C PRO A 371 7.22 -8.12 19.56
N SER A 372 6.64 -6.96 19.91
CA SER A 372 7.12 -6.14 21.04
C SER A 372 6.86 -6.80 22.39
N ILE A 373 5.76 -7.54 22.54
CA ILE A 373 5.42 -8.24 23.79
C ILE A 373 6.34 -9.43 24.09
N TRP A 374 7.21 -9.80 23.15
CA TRP A 374 8.19 -10.90 23.24
C TRP A 374 9.64 -10.39 23.39
N ARG A 375 9.78 -9.15 23.87
CA ARG A 375 11.04 -8.45 24.15
C ARG A 375 11.09 -8.05 25.63
N GLY A 376 12.25 -7.57 26.08
CA GLY A 376 12.45 -7.19 27.49
C GLY A 376 12.42 -8.42 28.39
N GLU A 377 11.57 -8.42 29.41
CA GLU A 377 11.46 -9.52 30.39
C GLU A 377 11.10 -10.86 29.75
N THR A 378 10.34 -10.88 28.66
CA THR A 378 9.89 -12.09 27.97
C THR A 378 10.84 -12.53 26.84
N MET A 379 12.00 -11.88 26.69
CA MET A 379 12.96 -12.17 25.61
C MET A 379 13.43 -13.63 25.62
N ASP A 380 13.47 -14.24 26.81
CA ASP A 380 13.96 -15.59 27.07
C ASP A 380 12.98 -16.72 26.71
N ASN A 381 11.75 -16.40 26.32
CA ASN A 381 10.85 -17.37 25.71
C ASN A 381 11.42 -17.88 24.38
N ASN A 382 10.94 -19.01 23.86
CA ASN A 382 11.42 -19.61 22.61
C ASN A 382 10.29 -19.81 21.58
N CYS A 383 10.57 -20.54 20.50
CA CYS A 383 9.62 -20.82 19.43
C CYS A 383 8.38 -21.60 19.88
N TYR A 384 8.51 -22.53 20.85
CA TYR A 384 7.37 -23.28 21.36
C TYR A 384 6.45 -22.39 22.21
N ALA A 385 7.02 -21.65 23.16
CA ALA A 385 6.30 -20.64 23.93
C ALA A 385 5.58 -19.62 23.02
N TYR A 386 6.24 -19.15 21.97
CA TYR A 386 5.67 -18.25 20.97
C TYR A 386 4.49 -18.87 20.21
N ALA A 387 4.64 -20.11 19.73
CA ALA A 387 3.62 -20.84 18.99
C ALA A 387 2.38 -21.16 19.84
N LEU A 388 2.51 -21.28 21.16
CA LEU A 388 1.39 -21.47 22.08
C LEU A 388 0.80 -20.14 22.62
N ASN A 389 1.43 -19.01 22.30
CA ASN A 389 1.18 -17.71 22.92
C ASN A 389 1.25 -17.76 24.47
N ASN A 390 2.34 -18.31 24.99
CA ASN A 390 2.59 -18.53 26.41
C ASN A 390 3.91 -17.88 26.86
N GLN A 391 3.90 -16.93 27.78
CA GLN A 391 5.10 -16.20 28.23
C GLN A 391 5.57 -16.63 29.62
N VAL A 392 4.64 -16.98 30.51
CA VAL A 392 4.90 -17.30 31.91
C VAL A 392 4.52 -18.73 32.25
N LYS A 393 5.05 -19.23 33.37
CA LYS A 393 4.58 -20.50 33.94
C LYS A 393 3.11 -20.35 34.35
N PRO A 394 2.21 -21.24 33.92
CA PRO A 394 0.79 -21.16 34.24
C PRO A 394 0.53 -20.94 35.73
N GLY A 395 -0.43 -20.07 36.05
CA GLY A 395 -0.77 -19.69 37.42
C GLY A 395 0.27 -18.82 38.13
N THR A 396 1.29 -18.32 37.43
CA THR A 396 2.32 -17.43 37.99
C THR A 396 2.61 -16.28 37.03
N ASN A 397 3.33 -15.26 37.52
CA ASN A 397 3.90 -14.21 36.68
C ASN A 397 5.41 -14.41 36.42
N LYS A 398 5.90 -15.66 36.51
CA LYS A 398 7.32 -15.97 36.28
C LYS A 398 7.53 -16.35 34.82
N VAL A 399 8.34 -15.57 34.11
CA VAL A 399 8.72 -15.83 32.71
C VAL A 399 9.23 -17.26 32.56
N TRP A 400 8.70 -17.98 31.57
CA TRP A 400 9.10 -19.34 31.30
C TRP A 400 10.28 -19.38 30.33
N PHE A 401 11.47 -19.46 30.92
CA PHE A 401 12.71 -19.61 30.18
C PHE A 401 12.66 -20.83 29.26
N LYS A 402 12.66 -20.61 27.94
CA LYS A 402 12.72 -21.64 26.89
C LYS A 402 11.85 -22.89 27.12
N GLN A 403 10.55 -22.71 27.34
CA GLN A 403 9.58 -23.81 27.47
C GLN A 403 9.79 -24.90 26.39
N GLN A 404 9.85 -26.17 26.81
CA GLN A 404 10.02 -27.32 25.91
C GLN A 404 8.70 -28.12 25.75
N PRO A 405 8.43 -28.73 24.58
CA PRO A 405 7.37 -29.71 24.41
C PRO A 405 7.48 -30.84 25.44
N GLY A 406 6.39 -31.08 26.18
CA GLY A 406 6.32 -32.08 27.23
C GLY A 406 6.78 -31.58 28.60
N GLU A 407 7.32 -30.36 28.72
CA GLU A 407 7.84 -29.86 30.00
C GLU A 407 6.73 -29.65 31.03
N TYR A 408 5.54 -29.22 30.60
CA TYR A 408 4.40 -29.00 31.50
C TYR A 408 3.84 -30.33 32.02
N SER A 409 3.73 -31.33 31.15
CA SER A 409 3.22 -32.66 31.47
C SER A 409 4.25 -33.66 31.98
N HIS A 410 5.52 -33.27 32.05
CA HIS A 410 6.66 -34.16 32.34
C HIS A 410 6.81 -35.34 31.36
N THR A 411 6.43 -35.13 30.09
CA THR A 411 6.60 -36.10 28.99
C THR A 411 7.89 -35.82 28.23
N ASP A 412 8.68 -36.86 27.89
CA ASP A 412 9.90 -36.67 27.10
C ASP A 412 9.57 -36.33 25.64
N GLY A 413 10.10 -35.21 25.15
CA GLY A 413 9.99 -34.75 23.77
C GLY A 413 11.13 -35.25 22.86
N ARG A 414 12.04 -36.09 23.36
CA ARG A 414 13.20 -36.61 22.62
C ARG A 414 13.09 -38.09 22.28
N PRO A 415 13.67 -38.54 21.15
CA PRO A 415 14.22 -37.74 20.06
C PRO A 415 13.16 -36.94 19.28
N PHE A 416 13.58 -35.89 18.56
CA PHE A 416 12.71 -34.92 17.86
C PHE A 416 12.07 -35.45 16.57
N THR A 417 11.33 -36.54 16.71
CA THR A 417 10.49 -37.13 15.67
C THR A 417 9.07 -36.57 15.75
N LYS A 418 8.33 -36.66 14.63
CA LYS A 418 6.92 -36.23 14.56
C LYS A 418 6.07 -36.86 15.66
N GLU A 419 6.15 -38.18 15.83
CA GLU A 419 5.33 -38.93 16.79
C GLU A 419 5.59 -38.52 18.23
N ILE A 420 6.87 -38.41 18.60
CA ILE A 420 7.29 -38.08 19.97
C ILE A 420 6.92 -36.63 20.33
N LEU A 421 7.25 -35.67 19.45
CA LEU A 421 6.91 -34.27 19.68
C LEU A 421 5.41 -34.05 19.70
N LYS A 422 4.65 -34.64 18.77
CA LYS A 422 3.18 -34.58 18.78
C LYS A 422 2.62 -35.12 20.10
N ASN A 423 3.10 -36.28 20.56
CA ASN A 423 2.66 -36.84 21.84
C ASN A 423 3.00 -35.91 23.02
N ALA A 424 4.23 -35.39 23.10
CA ALA A 424 4.65 -34.50 24.17
C ALA A 424 3.78 -33.23 24.26
N VAL A 425 3.47 -32.60 23.13
CA VAL A 425 2.56 -31.43 23.10
C VAL A 425 1.12 -31.83 23.45
N THR A 426 0.62 -32.97 22.94
CA THR A 426 -0.72 -33.47 23.32
C THR A 426 -0.83 -33.71 24.82
N GLN A 427 0.21 -34.24 25.48
CA GLN A 427 0.22 -34.41 26.93
C GLN A 427 0.26 -33.07 27.66
N ASP A 428 1.02 -32.07 27.18
CA ASP A 428 1.01 -30.72 27.76
C ASP A 428 -0.40 -30.11 27.74
N PHE A 429 -1.09 -30.17 26.60
CA PHE A 429 -2.46 -29.66 26.48
C PHE A 429 -3.45 -30.45 27.35
N SER A 430 -3.32 -31.78 27.41
CA SER A 430 -4.18 -32.61 28.24
C SER A 430 -4.01 -32.28 29.73
N GLN A 431 -2.78 -32.15 30.19
CA GLN A 431 -2.48 -31.78 31.58
C GLN A 431 -2.96 -30.36 31.89
N TYR A 432 -2.76 -29.40 30.98
CA TYR A 432 -3.23 -28.02 31.17
C TYR A 432 -4.75 -27.94 31.26
N ASN A 433 -5.45 -28.66 30.38
CA ASN A 433 -6.90 -28.76 30.39
C ASN A 433 -7.42 -29.33 31.71
N LEU A 434 -6.75 -30.34 32.27
CA LEU A 434 -7.08 -30.92 33.57
C LEU A 434 -6.83 -29.93 34.73
N ASP A 435 -5.69 -29.24 34.73
CA ASP A 435 -5.30 -28.35 35.83
C ASP A 435 -6.15 -27.08 35.92
N TYR A 436 -6.64 -26.60 34.77
CA TYR A 436 -7.37 -25.32 34.66
C TYR A 436 -8.84 -25.46 34.26
N ASP A 437 -9.36 -26.69 34.14
CA ASP A 437 -10.74 -26.97 33.66
C ASP A 437 -11.05 -26.27 32.34
N THR A 438 -10.16 -26.46 31.35
CA THR A 438 -10.25 -25.86 30.01
C THR A 438 -10.37 -26.93 28.92
N ASN A 439 -10.68 -26.49 27.69
CA ASN A 439 -10.80 -27.36 26.52
C ASN A 439 -9.90 -26.86 25.38
N LEU A 440 -8.64 -26.53 25.69
CA LEU A 440 -7.67 -26.10 24.69
C LEU A 440 -7.36 -27.22 23.69
N ILE A 441 -7.27 -26.86 22.42
CA ILE A 441 -7.10 -27.79 21.30
C ILE A 441 -5.64 -27.79 20.85
N PHE A 442 -5.07 -28.99 20.70
CA PHE A 442 -3.89 -29.25 19.86
C PHE A 442 -4.19 -30.44 18.96
N LYS A 443 -4.33 -30.19 17.65
CA LYS A 443 -4.74 -31.22 16.69
C LYS A 443 -4.01 -31.06 15.37
N GLU A 444 -3.52 -32.17 14.82
CA GLU A 444 -2.94 -32.18 13.47
C GLU A 444 -4.00 -31.89 12.41
N VAL A 445 -3.65 -31.06 11.43
CA VAL A 445 -4.53 -30.60 10.35
C VAL A 445 -3.84 -30.66 9.01
N GLU A 446 -4.62 -30.73 7.93
CA GLU A 446 -4.11 -30.61 6.58
C GLU A 446 -3.71 -29.16 6.26
N LYS A 447 -2.72 -29.00 5.39
CA LYS A 447 -2.13 -27.71 4.98
C LYS A 447 -3.16 -26.65 4.59
N TYR A 448 -4.10 -27.04 3.73
CA TYR A 448 -5.11 -26.15 3.15
C TYR A 448 -6.46 -26.18 3.88
N SER A 449 -6.53 -26.78 5.08
CA SER A 449 -7.74 -26.71 5.89
C SER A 449 -7.81 -25.37 6.63
N VAL A 450 -9.01 -24.78 6.68
CA VAL A 450 -9.39 -23.82 7.71
C VAL A 450 -9.45 -24.58 9.05
N VAL A 451 -8.89 -23.99 10.10
CA VAL A 451 -8.83 -24.62 11.44
C VAL A 451 -10.07 -24.23 12.27
N PRO A 452 -10.43 -25.00 13.31
CA PRO A 452 -11.62 -24.70 14.13
C PRO A 452 -11.61 -23.31 14.77
N GLU A 453 -12.80 -22.78 15.07
CA GLU A 453 -12.96 -21.52 15.82
C GLU A 453 -12.15 -21.53 17.14
N GLY A 454 -11.59 -20.38 17.50
CA GLY A 454 -10.73 -20.23 18.68
C GLY A 454 -9.34 -20.85 18.55
N THR A 455 -8.97 -21.35 17.36
CA THR A 455 -7.64 -21.90 17.08
C THR A 455 -6.96 -21.23 15.89
N TYR A 456 -5.65 -21.31 15.84
CA TYR A 456 -4.83 -20.91 14.68
C TYR A 456 -3.85 -22.01 14.29
N LYS A 457 -3.30 -21.90 13.09
CA LYS A 457 -2.34 -22.87 12.57
C LYS A 457 -0.92 -22.58 13.09
N VAL A 458 -0.24 -23.65 13.50
CA VAL A 458 1.20 -23.68 13.74
C VAL A 458 1.84 -24.75 12.86
N ALA A 459 3.11 -24.58 12.54
CA ALA A 459 3.89 -25.56 11.78
C ALA A 459 5.08 -26.03 12.62
N LEU A 460 5.28 -27.35 12.67
CA LEU A 460 6.38 -27.97 13.39
C LEU A 460 7.40 -28.54 12.41
N VAL A 461 8.67 -28.24 12.66
CA VAL A 461 9.80 -28.75 11.87
C VAL A 461 10.90 -29.25 12.80
N SER A 462 11.79 -30.10 12.29
CA SER A 462 12.94 -30.56 13.06
C SER A 462 14.19 -30.79 12.21
N TYR A 463 15.32 -30.89 12.89
CA TYR A 463 16.51 -31.58 12.41
C TYR A 463 17.07 -32.49 13.51
N THR A 464 18.17 -33.17 13.24
CA THR A 464 18.76 -34.22 14.10
C THR A 464 18.85 -33.87 15.58
N TYR A 465 19.07 -32.60 15.93
CA TYR A 465 19.34 -32.18 17.32
C TYR A 465 18.43 -31.07 17.83
N ASP A 466 17.41 -30.65 17.07
CA ASP A 466 16.51 -29.58 17.49
C ASP A 466 15.17 -29.63 16.74
N TYR A 467 14.21 -28.89 17.26
CA TYR A 467 12.91 -28.63 16.64
C TYR A 467 12.66 -27.14 16.54
N HIS A 468 11.71 -26.75 15.70
CA HIS A 468 11.33 -25.34 15.57
C HIS A 468 9.85 -25.21 15.19
N TRP A 469 9.26 -24.08 15.61
CA TRP A 469 7.84 -23.79 15.41
C TRP A 469 7.66 -22.47 14.67
N TYR A 470 6.66 -22.46 13.78
CA TYR A 470 6.11 -21.26 13.14
C TYR A 470 4.65 -21.10 13.55
N ARG A 471 4.18 -19.86 13.58
CA ARG A 471 2.80 -19.50 13.89
C ARG A 471 2.22 -18.67 12.76
N GLN A 472 1.00 -18.97 12.33
CA GLN A 472 0.25 -18.13 11.41
C GLN A 472 -0.35 -16.94 12.17
N ASP A 473 -0.18 -15.73 11.64
CA ASP A 473 -0.73 -14.50 12.20
C ASP A 473 -1.98 -14.06 11.44
N SER A 474 -2.72 -13.09 12.01
CA SER A 474 -4.02 -12.62 11.52
C SER A 474 -4.04 -11.93 10.14
N ASP A 475 -2.88 -11.74 9.52
CA ASP A 475 -2.75 -11.18 8.17
C ASP A 475 -2.32 -12.25 7.15
N GLY A 476 -2.35 -13.53 7.54
CA GLY A 476 -2.05 -14.68 6.69
C GLY A 476 -0.58 -15.07 6.58
N TYR A 477 0.34 -14.19 6.99
CA TYR A 477 1.78 -14.50 7.04
C TYR A 477 2.14 -15.33 8.27
N TRP A 478 3.35 -15.88 8.24
CA TRP A 478 3.90 -16.68 9.32
C TRP A 478 5.06 -15.99 10.02
N SER A 479 5.19 -16.24 11.32
CA SER A 479 6.24 -15.69 12.15
C SER A 479 6.80 -16.74 13.11
N HIS A 480 7.99 -16.46 13.63
CA HIS A 480 8.67 -17.37 14.54
C HIS A 480 9.64 -16.64 15.48
N LYS A 481 9.99 -17.30 16.59
CA LYS A 481 10.96 -16.81 17.59
C LYS A 481 12.14 -17.78 17.73
N PRO A 482 13.26 -17.59 17.00
CA PRO A 482 14.43 -18.46 17.09
C PRO A 482 15.13 -18.33 18.45
N GLY A 483 14.93 -19.29 19.36
CA GLY A 483 15.50 -19.22 20.70
C GLY A 483 15.14 -17.91 21.41
N THR A 484 16.14 -17.23 21.99
CA THR A 484 15.98 -15.94 22.70
C THR A 484 16.11 -14.72 21.79
N THR A 485 16.09 -14.90 20.47
CA THR A 485 16.16 -13.77 19.53
C THR A 485 14.80 -13.09 19.38
N ALA A 486 14.78 -11.93 18.72
CA ALA A 486 13.54 -11.24 18.42
C ALA A 486 12.63 -12.09 17.51
N VAL A 487 11.32 -11.98 17.71
CA VAL A 487 10.34 -12.53 16.77
C VAL A 487 10.55 -11.88 15.41
N ARG A 488 10.51 -12.69 14.34
CA ARG A 488 10.57 -12.21 12.95
C ARG A 488 9.61 -13.00 12.07
N ARG A 489 9.33 -12.44 10.88
CA ARG A 489 8.44 -13.03 9.85
C ARG A 489 9.18 -13.49 8.60
N THR A 490 10.50 -13.39 8.64
CA THR A 490 11.36 -13.72 7.52
C THR A 490 12.02 -15.06 7.73
N ASP A 491 12.16 -15.81 6.65
CA ASP A 491 12.89 -17.07 6.60
C ASP A 491 14.42 -16.84 6.71
N ASN A 492 15.22 -17.90 6.57
CA ASN A 492 16.69 -17.78 6.66
C ASN A 492 17.34 -17.07 5.47
N SER A 493 16.61 -16.89 4.38
CA SER A 493 17.03 -16.10 3.21
C SER A 493 16.57 -14.64 3.29
N GLY A 494 15.76 -14.28 4.28
CA GLY A 494 15.25 -12.91 4.47
C GLY A 494 13.90 -12.64 3.81
N ASN A 495 13.25 -13.66 3.25
CA ASN A 495 11.95 -13.51 2.58
C ASN A 495 10.80 -13.68 3.56
N SER A 496 9.69 -12.96 3.35
CA SER A 496 8.45 -13.14 4.13
C SER A 496 7.92 -14.57 4.01
N ILE A 497 7.49 -15.16 5.14
CA ILE A 497 7.03 -16.54 5.17
C ILE A 497 5.52 -16.61 4.88
N LEU A 498 5.17 -17.18 3.72
CA LEU A 498 3.78 -17.51 3.34
C LEU A 498 3.43 -18.97 3.65
N ASP A 499 4.43 -19.85 3.60
CA ASP A 499 4.29 -21.28 3.85
C ASP A 499 5.56 -21.83 4.54
N PRO A 500 5.47 -22.23 5.82
CA PRO A 500 6.59 -22.83 6.54
C PRO A 500 7.08 -24.16 5.98
N GLU A 501 6.29 -24.88 5.19
CA GLU A 501 6.70 -26.15 4.60
C GLU A 501 7.79 -25.94 3.54
N THR A 502 7.66 -24.86 2.76
CA THR A 502 8.48 -24.59 1.56
C THR A 502 9.45 -23.42 1.71
N CYS A 503 9.37 -22.61 2.77
CA CYS A 503 10.31 -21.51 2.99
C CYS A 503 11.74 -21.99 3.33
N ASP A 504 12.73 -21.08 3.29
CA ASP A 504 14.09 -21.41 3.72
C ASP A 504 14.18 -21.57 5.24
N ARG A 505 14.12 -22.82 5.69
CA ARG A 505 14.23 -23.21 7.10
C ARG A 505 15.68 -23.47 7.55
N GLY A 506 16.67 -23.27 6.68
CA GLY A 506 18.06 -23.65 6.93
C GLY A 506 18.20 -25.13 7.32
N LEU A 507 18.71 -25.39 8.53
CA LEU A 507 19.00 -26.76 8.98
C LEU A 507 17.75 -27.60 9.27
N TYR A 508 16.58 -26.99 9.55
CA TYR A 508 15.34 -27.69 9.90
C TYR A 508 14.67 -28.32 8.68
N ALA A 509 15.29 -29.35 8.09
CA ALA A 509 14.85 -29.97 6.84
C ALA A 509 13.56 -30.82 6.99
N ASN A 510 13.32 -31.41 8.16
CA ASN A 510 12.18 -32.32 8.36
C ASN A 510 10.91 -31.51 8.66
N PHE A 511 9.92 -31.56 7.77
CA PHE A 511 8.60 -31.01 8.04
C PHE A 511 7.76 -32.04 8.82
N LEU A 512 7.29 -31.68 10.01
CA LEU A 512 6.58 -32.61 10.89
C LEU A 512 5.05 -32.44 10.84
N GLY A 513 4.55 -31.31 10.35
CA GLY A 513 3.13 -31.12 10.05
C GLY A 513 2.58 -29.76 10.48
N PHE A 514 1.31 -29.53 10.11
CA PHE A 514 0.51 -28.41 10.58
C PHE A 514 -0.41 -28.85 11.71
N TYR A 515 -0.63 -27.96 12.67
CA TYR A 515 -1.48 -28.22 13.82
C TYR A 515 -2.37 -27.01 14.12
N ALA A 516 -3.62 -27.25 14.46
CA ALA A 516 -4.51 -26.27 15.07
C ALA A 516 -4.20 -26.17 16.56
N VAL A 517 -4.01 -24.95 17.06
CA VAL A 517 -3.66 -24.63 18.46
C VAL A 517 -4.63 -23.61 19.03
N THR A 518 -5.25 -23.89 20.18
CA THR A 518 -5.82 -22.84 21.04
C THR A 518 -4.69 -22.18 21.83
N PRO A 519 -4.57 -20.85 21.84
CA PRO A 519 -3.54 -20.18 22.62
C PRO A 519 -3.72 -20.41 24.12
N TRP A 520 -2.61 -20.61 24.83
CA TRP A 520 -2.62 -20.71 26.29
C TRP A 520 -2.82 -19.35 26.96
N ASN A 521 -2.37 -18.26 26.31
CA ASN A 521 -2.60 -16.87 26.73
C ASN A 521 -2.13 -16.50 28.15
N ASN A 522 -1.16 -17.23 28.73
CA ASN A 522 -0.52 -16.79 29.98
C ASN A 522 0.54 -15.73 29.63
N LEU A 523 0.16 -14.45 29.67
CA LEU A 523 1.01 -13.31 29.34
C LEU A 523 1.65 -12.72 30.60
N TYR A 524 2.88 -12.23 30.46
CA TYR A 524 3.58 -11.52 31.53
C TYR A 524 2.87 -10.19 31.83
N GLN A 525 2.78 -9.87 33.13
CA GLN A 525 2.22 -8.62 33.63
C GLN A 525 3.35 -7.82 34.28
N GLU A 526 3.56 -6.58 33.84
CA GLU A 526 4.60 -5.70 34.41
C GLU A 526 4.33 -5.27 35.86
#